data_AF-A0A2D5Z1F4-F1
#
_entry.id   AF-A0A2D5Z1F4-F1
#
_cell.length_a   1.000
_cell.length_b   1.000
_cell.length_c   1.000
_cell.angle_alpha   90.00
_cell.angle_beta   90.00
_cell.angle_gamma   90.00
#
_symmetry.space_group_name_H-M   'P 1'
#
loop_
_entity.id
_entity.type
_entity.pdbx_description
1 polymer ?
#
loop_
_entity_poly.entity_id
_entity_poly.type
_entity_poly.pdbx_seq_one_letter_code
_entity_poly.pdbx_strand_id
1 'polypeptide(L)'
;MRLYWSTRSIPELADLPWIDRNRVWWRCFRRSRGLWLLWSTWVVVCFAAGLGGYLLIWMYAKNRIGLPLFVGTTILSTAVGGALLGHLSISKMRPHLDHERHGYCHRCGYDLRGHDHASCPECGVELGAS
;
A
#
# COMPACT_ATOMS: atom_id res chain seq x y z
N MET A 1 9.47 -10.95 10.61
CA MET A 1 8.87 -10.02 9.62
C MET A 1 8.84 -8.63 10.23
N ARG A 2 9.33 -7.59 9.53
CA ARG A 2 9.26 -6.21 10.05
C ARG A 2 7.85 -5.67 9.82
N LEU A 3 7.17 -5.23 10.89
CA LEU A 3 5.83 -4.64 10.81
C LEU A 3 5.95 -3.16 10.50
N TYR A 4 5.58 -2.78 9.28
CA TYR A 4 5.54 -1.39 8.82
C TYR A 4 4.14 -0.82 9.04
N TRP A 5 3.99 0.03 10.07
CA TRP A 5 2.70 0.65 10.43
C TRP A 5 2.37 1.89 9.57
N SER A 6 3.37 2.48 8.94
CA SER A 6 3.25 3.71 8.16
C SER A 6 4.18 3.69 6.96
N THR A 7 3.82 4.39 5.88
CA THR A 7 4.73 4.65 4.75
C THR A 7 6.05 5.29 5.17
N ARG A 8 6.08 5.99 6.33
CA ARG A 8 7.32 6.54 6.93
C ARG A 8 8.32 5.49 7.37
N SER A 9 7.85 4.30 7.72
CA SER A 9 8.70 3.22 8.24
C SER A 9 9.37 2.40 7.14
N ILE A 10 9.03 2.65 5.88
CA ILE A 10 9.56 1.93 4.72
C ILE A 10 10.96 2.49 4.42
N PRO A 11 12.06 1.74 4.65
CA PRO A 11 13.41 2.24 4.48
C PRO A 11 13.70 2.67 3.04
N GLU A 12 13.05 2.05 2.05
CA GLU A 12 13.20 2.38 0.64
C GLU A 12 12.71 3.79 0.28
N LEU A 13 11.82 4.36 1.11
CA LEU A 13 11.27 5.71 0.95
C LEU A 13 11.90 6.71 1.95
N ALA A 14 12.82 6.28 2.81
CA ALA A 14 13.36 7.11 3.89
C ALA A 14 14.19 8.30 3.38
N ASP A 15 14.79 8.18 2.19
CA ASP A 15 15.67 9.20 1.62
C ASP A 15 14.92 10.29 0.83
N LEU A 16 13.64 10.06 0.51
CA LEU A 16 12.85 11.02 -0.27
C LEU A 16 12.21 12.11 0.62
N PRO A 17 12.06 13.35 0.11
CA PRO A 17 11.22 14.37 0.73
C PRO A 17 9.77 13.88 0.90
N TRP A 18 9.07 14.35 1.94
CA TRP A 18 7.73 13.84 2.28
C TRP A 18 6.70 13.99 1.15
N ILE A 19 6.80 15.06 0.35
CA ILE A 19 5.92 15.35 -0.79
C ILE A 19 6.10 14.29 -1.88
N ASP A 20 7.36 13.94 -2.16
CA ASP A 20 7.70 12.98 -3.20
C ASP A 20 7.39 11.55 -2.81
N ARG A 21 7.49 11.19 -1.52
CA ARG A 21 7.09 9.87 -1.01
C ARG A 21 5.65 9.54 -1.38
N ASN A 22 4.72 10.45 -1.10
CA ASN A 22 3.31 10.24 -1.43
C ASN A 22 3.10 10.17 -2.94
N ARG A 23 3.81 10.99 -3.72
CA ARG A 23 3.70 11.00 -5.18
C ARG A 23 4.21 9.69 -5.82
N VAL A 24 5.35 9.18 -5.35
CA VAL A 24 5.91 7.88 -5.79
C VAL A 24 5.01 6.74 -5.35
N TRP A 25 4.61 6.73 -4.08
CA TRP A 25 3.68 5.73 -3.53
C TRP A 25 2.38 5.67 -4.34
N TRP A 26 1.71 6.80 -4.59
CA TRP A 26 0.48 6.84 -5.38
C TRP A 26 0.67 6.45 -6.84
N ARG A 27 1.86 6.65 -7.43
CA ARG A 27 2.19 6.17 -8.77
C ARG A 27 2.33 4.65 -8.77
N CYS A 28 3.13 4.09 -7.87
CA CYS A 28 3.29 2.63 -7.73
C CYS A 28 1.96 1.94 -7.41
N PHE A 29 1.18 2.52 -6.49
CA PHE A 29 -0.13 2.00 -6.10
C PHE A 29 -1.12 1.98 -7.26
N ARG A 30 -1.23 3.08 -8.03
CA ARG A 30 -2.10 3.13 -9.22
C ARG A 30 -1.63 2.22 -10.34
N ARG A 31 -0.32 2.02 -10.50
CA ARG A 31 0.24 1.14 -11.53
C ARG A 31 0.04 -0.34 -11.21
N SER A 32 -0.02 -0.68 -9.92
CA SER A 32 -0.25 -2.05 -9.47
C SER A 32 -1.74 -2.43 -9.59
N ARG A 33 -2.15 -2.92 -10.78
CA ARG A 33 -3.50 -3.47 -10.99
C ARG A 33 -3.86 -4.58 -10.00
N GLY A 34 -2.87 -5.38 -9.61
CA GLY A 34 -3.06 -6.47 -8.64
C GLY A 34 -3.44 -6.00 -7.24
N LEU A 35 -3.02 -4.80 -6.85
CA LEU A 35 -3.44 -4.19 -5.58
C LEU A 35 -4.88 -3.70 -5.65
N TRP A 36 -5.24 -3.02 -6.74
CA TRP A 36 -6.61 -2.58 -6.96
C TRP A 36 -7.60 -3.75 -6.90
N LEU A 37 -7.30 -4.85 -7.60
CA LEU A 37 -8.09 -6.07 -7.56
C LEU A 37 -8.22 -6.66 -6.14
N LEU A 38 -7.12 -6.67 -5.38
CA LEU A 38 -7.12 -7.22 -4.02
C LEU A 38 -7.94 -6.36 -3.05
N TRP A 39 -7.80 -5.02 -3.13
CA TRP A 39 -8.60 -4.10 -2.33
C TRP A 39 -10.08 -4.12 -2.72
N SER A 40 -10.41 -4.18 -4.01
CA SER A 40 -11.80 -4.27 -4.46
C SER A 40 -12.45 -5.59 -4.04
N THR A 41 -11.73 -6.71 -4.17
CA THR A 41 -12.23 -8.03 -3.74
C THR A 41 -12.49 -8.04 -2.24
N TRP A 42 -11.60 -7.45 -1.45
CA TRP A 42 -11.80 -7.33 0.00
C TRP A 42 -13.04 -6.54 0.37
N VAL A 43 -13.23 -5.35 -0.24
CA VAL A 43 -14.41 -4.51 0.01
C VAL A 43 -15.69 -5.27 -0.36
N VAL A 44 -15.71 -5.98 -1.49
CA VAL A 44 -16.85 -6.79 -1.92
C VAL A 44 -17.14 -7.92 -0.94
N VAL A 45 -16.11 -8.63 -0.45
CA VAL A 45 -16.27 -9.72 0.53
C VAL A 45 -16.80 -9.20 1.86
N CYS A 46 -16.24 -8.10 2.39
CA CYS A 46 -16.73 -7.48 3.62
C CYS A 46 -18.18 -7.01 3.48
N PHE A 47 -18.51 -6.39 2.34
CA PHE A 47 -19.86 -5.92 2.08
C PHE A 47 -20.86 -7.09 1.98
N ALA A 48 -20.51 -8.14 1.24
CA ALA A 48 -21.35 -9.33 1.09
C ALA A 48 -21.56 -10.06 2.44
N ALA A 49 -20.50 -10.20 3.23
CA ALA A 49 -20.57 -10.81 4.56
C ALA A 49 -21.43 -9.99 5.52
N GLY A 50 -21.25 -8.67 5.54
CA GLY A 50 -22.06 -7.77 6.33
C GLY A 50 -23.54 -7.82 5.90
N LEU A 51 -23.82 -7.73 4.59
CA LEU A 51 -25.18 -7.76 4.06
C LEU A 51 -25.87 -9.09 4.38
N GLY A 52 -25.17 -10.21 4.24
CA GLY A 52 -25.67 -11.53 4.62
C GLY A 52 -26.02 -11.61 6.11
N GLY A 53 -25.13 -11.12 6.98
CA GLY A 53 -25.38 -11.05 8.43
C GLY A 53 -26.57 -10.15 8.79
N TYR A 54 -26.68 -8.99 8.15
CA TYR A 54 -27.81 -8.07 8.32
C TYR A 54 -29.14 -8.73 7.94
N LEU A 55 -29.21 -9.37 6.78
CA LEU A 55 -30.42 -10.04 6.29
C LEU A 55 -30.85 -11.19 7.22
N LEU A 56 -29.89 -12.01 7.70
CA LEU A 56 -30.19 -13.07 8.67
C LEU A 56 -30.77 -12.49 9.97
N ILE A 57 -30.11 -11.48 10.57
CA ILE A 57 -30.62 -10.88 11.82
C ILE A 57 -31.99 -10.22 11.60
N TRP A 58 -32.19 -9.58 10.44
CA TRP A 58 -33.46 -8.97 10.06
C TRP A 58 -34.60 -10.01 10.02
N MET A 59 -34.33 -11.19 9.44
CA MET A 59 -35.30 -12.29 9.38
C MET A 59 -35.62 -12.89 10.76
N TYR A 60 -34.64 -13.02 11.66
CA TYR A 60 -34.80 -13.77 12.91
C TYR A 60 -35.10 -12.91 14.15
N ALA A 61 -34.64 -11.66 14.24
CA ALA A 61 -34.55 -10.94 15.52
C ALA A 61 -35.40 -9.66 15.63
N LYS A 62 -36.37 -9.44 14.74
CA LYS A 62 -37.26 -8.25 14.75
C LYS A 62 -36.49 -6.93 14.96
N ASN A 63 -35.67 -6.62 13.95
CA ASN A 63 -35.37 -5.30 13.39
C ASN A 63 -34.67 -4.20 14.22
N ARG A 64 -34.55 -4.26 15.56
CA ARG A 64 -33.91 -3.16 16.34
C ARG A 64 -32.40 -3.31 16.55
N ILE A 65 -31.85 -4.53 16.53
CA ILE A 65 -30.43 -4.78 16.85
C ILE A 65 -29.58 -5.04 15.59
N GLY A 66 -30.21 -5.36 14.45
CA GLY A 66 -29.48 -5.75 13.23
C GLY A 66 -28.62 -4.65 12.62
N LEU A 67 -29.10 -3.41 12.58
CA LEU A 67 -28.37 -2.29 12.00
C LEU A 67 -27.08 -1.93 12.78
N PRO A 68 -27.09 -1.71 14.11
CA PRO A 68 -25.85 -1.40 14.83
C PRO A 68 -24.84 -2.55 14.78
N LEU A 69 -25.29 -3.81 14.79
CA LEU A 69 -24.40 -4.97 14.62
C LEU A 69 -23.75 -4.97 13.23
N PHE A 70 -24.52 -4.76 12.16
CA PHE A 70 -24.00 -4.68 10.80
C PHE A 70 -22.94 -3.58 10.64
N VAL A 71 -23.23 -2.39 11.18
CA VAL A 71 -22.29 -1.26 11.14
C VAL A 71 -21.02 -1.60 11.93
N GLY A 72 -21.17 -2.13 13.15
CA GLY A 72 -20.04 -2.48 14.01
C GLY A 72 -19.13 -3.55 13.41
N THR A 73 -19.70 -4.64 12.88
CA THR A 73 -18.93 -5.71 12.24
C THR A 73 -18.25 -5.24 10.97
N THR A 74 -18.95 -4.45 10.14
CA THR A 74 -18.36 -3.89 8.91
C THR A 74 -17.18 -2.98 9.21
N ILE A 75 -17.29 -2.08 10.20
CA ILE A 75 -16.18 -1.19 10.60
C ILE A 75 -14.99 -2.01 11.11
N LEU A 76 -15.24 -2.97 12.01
CA LEU A 76 -14.17 -3.79 12.59
C LEU A 76 -13.48 -4.66 11.54
N SER A 77 -14.24 -5.34 10.68
CA SER A 77 -13.70 -6.14 9.58
C SER A 77 -12.92 -5.28 8.59
N THR A 78 -13.40 -4.08 8.26
CA THR A 78 -12.69 -3.16 7.36
C THR A 78 -11.38 -2.68 7.98
N ALA A 79 -11.35 -2.35 9.28
CA ALA A 79 -10.15 -1.90 9.97
C ALA A 79 -9.08 -3.00 10.07
N VAL A 80 -9.47 -4.19 10.56
CA VAL A 80 -8.56 -5.33 10.70
C VAL A 80 -8.08 -5.82 9.34
N GLY A 81 -9.00 -5.95 8.39
CA GLY A 81 -8.70 -6.34 7.02
C GLY A 81 -7.79 -5.35 6.30
N GLY A 82 -8.10 -4.05 6.42
CA GLY A 82 -7.30 -2.98 5.84
C GLY A 82 -5.87 -2.97 6.36
N ALA A 83 -5.65 -3.24 7.66
CA ALA A 83 -4.32 -3.37 8.23
C ALA A 83 -3.55 -4.57 7.64
N LEU A 84 -4.18 -5.75 7.59
CA LEU A 84 -3.57 -6.96 7.02
C LEU A 84 -3.25 -6.82 5.53
N LEU A 85 -4.19 -6.28 4.75
CA LEU A 85 -3.98 -6.03 3.32
C LEU A 85 -2.98 -4.91 3.07
N GLY A 86 -2.91 -3.92 3.96
CA GLY A 86 -1.85 -2.92 3.98
C GLY A 86 -0.47 -3.59 4.05
N HIS A 87 -0.29 -4.56 4.94
CA HIS A 87 0.97 -5.31 5.03
C HIS A 87 1.28 -6.12 3.78
N LEU A 88 0.29 -6.84 3.24
CA LEU A 88 0.46 -7.59 1.99
C LEU A 88 0.76 -6.66 0.80
N SER A 89 0.19 -5.46 0.83
CA SER A 89 0.38 -4.49 -0.24
C SER A 89 1.80 -3.98 -0.34
N ILE A 90 2.45 -3.73 0.81
CA ILE A 90 3.86 -3.32 0.88
C ILE A 90 4.75 -4.39 0.26
N SER A 91 4.53 -5.66 0.61
CA SER A 91 5.29 -6.79 0.07
C SER A 91 5.18 -6.86 -1.46
N LYS A 92 3.97 -6.67 -2.01
CA LYS A 92 3.75 -6.66 -3.46
C LYS A 92 4.29 -5.41 -4.16
N MET A 93 4.33 -4.26 -3.50
CA MET A 93 4.84 -3.01 -4.08
C MET A 93 6.35 -2.89 -4.07
N ARG A 94 7.02 -3.58 -3.14
CA ARG A 94 8.48 -3.55 -3.00
C ARG A 94 9.25 -3.72 -4.32
N PRO A 95 8.97 -4.73 -5.17
CA PRO A 95 9.68 -4.87 -6.45
C PRO A 95 9.46 -3.68 -7.40
N HIS A 96 8.30 -3.03 -7.35
CA HIS A 96 8.04 -1.84 -8.17
C HIS A 96 8.76 -0.60 -7.64
N LEU A 97 8.85 -0.46 -6.31
CA LEU A 97 9.63 0.59 -5.66
C LEU A 97 11.12 0.42 -5.94
N ASP A 98 11.63 -0.81 -5.86
CA ASP A 98 13.00 -1.14 -6.21
C ASP A 98 13.25 -0.80 -7.67
N HIS A 99 12.37 -1.17 -8.59
CA HIS A 99 12.54 -0.86 -10.02
C HIS A 99 12.55 0.65 -10.32
N GLU A 100 11.72 1.46 -9.65
CA GLU A 100 11.84 2.91 -9.78
C GLU A 100 13.18 3.40 -9.23
N ARG A 101 13.67 2.84 -8.11
CA ARG A 101 14.97 3.20 -7.49
C ARG A 101 16.20 2.89 -8.35
N HIS A 102 16.21 1.81 -9.14
CA HIS A 102 17.36 1.46 -9.98
C HIS A 102 17.64 2.49 -11.09
N GLY A 103 16.70 3.41 -11.33
CA GLY A 103 16.91 4.57 -12.20
C GLY A 103 17.41 5.81 -11.49
N TYR A 104 17.60 5.81 -10.16
CA TYR A 104 18.00 6.97 -9.40
C TYR A 104 19.28 6.70 -8.59
N CYS A 105 20.08 7.74 -8.39
CA CYS A 105 21.23 7.71 -7.51
C CYS A 105 20.78 7.38 -6.09
N HIS A 106 21.36 6.33 -5.50
CA HIS A 106 21.05 5.87 -4.15
C HIS A 106 21.40 6.89 -3.05
N ARG A 107 22.28 7.86 -3.33
CA ARG A 107 22.73 8.86 -2.35
C ARG A 107 21.92 10.16 -2.38
N CYS A 108 21.61 10.67 -3.57
CA CYS A 108 20.96 11.99 -3.72
C CYS A 108 19.62 11.96 -4.45
N GLY A 109 19.22 10.82 -5.02
CA GLY A 109 17.96 10.68 -5.75
C GLY A 109 17.96 11.30 -7.15
N TYR A 110 19.12 11.68 -7.71
CA TYR A 110 19.25 12.15 -9.09
C TYR A 110 18.84 11.06 -10.08
N ASP A 111 18.13 11.41 -11.16
CA ASP A 111 17.68 10.45 -12.19
C ASP A 111 18.87 10.05 -13.08
N LEU A 112 19.28 8.80 -12.98
CA LEU A 112 20.37 8.20 -13.76
C LEU A 112 19.87 7.55 -15.05
N ARG A 113 18.55 7.58 -15.32
CA ARG A 113 18.00 6.96 -16.54
C ARG A 113 18.44 7.75 -17.76
N GLY A 114 19.14 7.08 -18.67
CA GLY A 114 19.63 7.66 -19.92
C GLY A 114 21.00 8.32 -19.82
N HIS A 115 21.70 8.18 -18.70
CA HIS A 115 23.04 8.71 -18.49
C HIS A 115 24.03 7.59 -18.11
N ASP A 116 24.98 7.31 -19.00
CA ASP A 116 26.12 6.43 -18.70
C ASP A 116 27.20 7.23 -17.95
N HIS A 117 27.00 7.42 -16.65
CA HIS A 117 28.01 8.01 -15.79
C HIS A 117 28.54 6.98 -14.79
N ALA A 118 29.86 6.90 -14.67
CA ALA A 118 30.52 6.13 -13.61
C ALA A 118 30.22 6.68 -12.22
N SER A 119 29.81 7.95 -12.13
CA SER A 119 29.46 8.65 -10.90
C SER A 119 28.23 9.55 -11.08
N CYS A 120 27.49 9.78 -10.00
CA CYS A 120 26.34 10.66 -10.03
C CYS A 120 26.77 12.12 -10.27
N PRO A 121 26.20 12.85 -11.24
CA PRO A 121 26.62 14.22 -11.55
C PRO A 121 26.33 15.22 -10.43
N GLU A 122 25.27 15.00 -9.64
CA GLU A 122 24.93 15.87 -8.51
C GLU A 122 25.80 15.66 -7.27
N CYS A 123 26.02 14.41 -6.86
CA CYS A 123 26.65 14.09 -5.56
C CYS A 123 28.00 13.38 -5.65
N GLY A 124 28.48 13.10 -6.86
CA GLY A 124 29.78 12.49 -7.13
C GLY A 124 29.93 11.03 -6.68
N VAL A 125 28.88 10.38 -6.18
CA VAL A 125 28.97 8.98 -5.73
C VAL A 125 29.17 8.05 -6.93
N GLU A 126 30.10 7.09 -6.83
CA GLU A 126 30.33 6.09 -7.87
C GLU A 126 29.15 5.11 -7.97
N LEU A 127 28.78 4.72 -9.20
CA LEU A 127 27.56 3.97 -9.51
C LEU A 127 27.82 2.49 -9.88
N GLY A 128 29.02 1.97 -9.60
CA GLY A 128 29.45 0.64 -10.06
C GLY A 128 30.23 -0.22 -9.05
N ALA A 129 30.15 0.09 -7.75
CA ALA A 129 30.80 -0.71 -6.72
C ALA A 129 29.76 -1.55 -5.95
N SER A 130 29.37 -2.70 -6.50
CA SER A 130 28.66 -3.77 -5.78
C SER A 130 29.25 -5.11 -6.15
#